data_AF-A0A8K2AGY8-F1
#
_entry.id   AF-A0A8K2AGY8-F1
#
_cell.length_a   1.000
_cell.length_b   1.000
_cell.length_c   1.000
_cell.angle_alpha   90.00
_cell.angle_beta   90.00
_cell.angle_gamma   90.00
#
_symmetry.space_group_name_H-M   'P 1'
#
loop_
_entity.id
_entity.type
_entity.pdbx_description
1 polymer ?
#
loop_
_entity_poly.entity_id
_entity_poly.type
_entity_poly.pdbx_seq_one_letter_code
_entity_poly.pdbx_strand_id
1 'polypeptide(L)'
;MTQILTIQIPENLYIPLQTLAQQAGKTPEEFTLLWLTAAIQQFEDDPVEAFIGSVDSGIPDWTQENDRYLGENLIQSHEEL
;
A
#
# COMPACT_ATOMS: atom_id res chain seq x y z
N MET A 1 3.89 26.05 -9.84
CA MET A 1 2.99 26.97 -9.13
C MET A 1 2.70 26.37 -7.75
N THR A 2 2.56 27.18 -6.72
CA THR A 2 2.21 26.72 -5.35
C THR A 2 0.76 27.04 -5.06
N GLN A 3 0.07 26.11 -4.38
CA GLN A 3 -1.32 26.26 -3.95
C GLN A 3 -1.41 26.09 -2.44
N ILE A 4 -2.39 26.72 -1.80
CA ILE A 4 -2.64 26.59 -0.36
C ILE A 4 -3.88 25.72 -0.15
N LEU A 5 -3.73 24.68 0.67
CA LEU A 5 -4.81 23.80 1.09
C LEU A 5 -5.06 23.98 2.59
N THR A 6 -6.26 24.45 2.95
CA THR A 6 -6.68 24.61 4.35
C THR A 6 -7.57 23.44 4.74
N ILE A 7 -7.19 22.69 5.78
CA ILE A 7 -7.92 21.50 6.24
C ILE A 7 -8.27 21.69 7.71
N GLN A 8 -9.54 21.42 8.06
CA GLN A 8 -9.93 21.29 9.46
C GLN A 8 -9.69 19.85 9.91
N ILE A 9 -8.72 19.67 10.81
CA ILE A 9 -8.35 18.35 11.32
C ILE A 9 -9.01 18.15 12.70
N PRO A 10 -9.80 17.08 12.88
CA PRO A 10 -10.32 16.70 14.20
C PRO A 10 -9.20 16.53 15.24
N GLU A 11 -9.44 16.94 16.48
CA GLU A 11 -8.42 16.94 17.54
C GLU A 11 -7.85 15.54 17.82
N ASN A 12 -8.70 14.50 17.73
CA ASN A 12 -8.30 13.11 17.89
C ASN A 12 -7.31 12.61 16.82
N LEU A 13 -7.21 13.30 15.68
CA LEU A 13 -6.23 13.01 14.62
C LEU A 13 -5.02 13.94 14.70
N TYR A 14 -5.22 15.17 15.16
CA TYR A 14 -4.15 16.16 15.26
C TYR A 14 -3.10 15.80 16.33
N ILE A 15 -3.52 15.23 17.47
CA ILE A 15 -2.60 14.82 18.54
C ILE A 15 -1.63 13.69 18.07
N PRO A 16 -2.11 12.58 17.47
CA PRO A 16 -1.24 11.59 16.86
C PRO A 16 -0.31 12.17 15.79
N LEU A 17 -0.84 13.05 14.92
CA LEU A 17 -0.06 13.69 13.86
C LEU A 17 1.13 14.48 14.43
N GLN A 18 0.89 15.30 15.47
CA GLN A 18 1.98 16.02 16.15
C GLN A 18 3.05 15.08 16.70
N THR A 19 2.63 13.98 17.32
CA THR A 19 3.55 12.99 17.91
C THR A 19 4.44 12.37 16.83
N LEU A 20 3.84 11.96 15.70
CA LEU A 20 4.57 11.37 14.57
C LEU A 20 5.54 12.38 13.94
N ALA A 21 5.08 13.62 13.75
CA ALA A 21 5.92 14.70 13.21
C ALA A 21 7.12 14.98 14.11
N GLN A 22 6.91 15.02 15.43
CA GLN A 22 7.97 15.23 16.41
C GLN A 22 9.00 14.09 16.38
N GLN A 23 8.54 12.82 16.31
CA GLN A 23 9.43 11.66 16.18
C GLN A 23 10.26 11.71 14.89
N ALA A 24 9.69 12.27 13.82
CA ALA A 24 10.38 12.48 12.55
C ALA A 24 11.24 13.75 12.51
N GLY A 25 11.28 14.56 13.58
CA GLY A 25 12.00 15.84 13.63
C GLY A 25 11.43 16.90 12.68
N LYS A 26 10.11 16.87 12.43
CA LYS A 26 9.39 17.74 11.48
C LYS A 26 8.25 18.47 12.16
N THR A 27 7.74 19.53 11.52
CA THR A 27 6.45 20.12 11.92
C THR A 27 5.28 19.25 11.42
N PRO A 28 4.08 19.37 12.03
CA PRO A 28 2.89 18.68 11.55
C PRO A 28 2.58 18.94 10.08
N GLU A 29 2.79 20.16 9.60
CA GLU A 29 2.57 20.56 8.20
C GLU A 29 3.55 19.88 7.25
N GLU A 30 4.85 19.88 7.60
CA GLU A 30 5.89 19.24 6.80
C GLU A 30 5.68 17.71 6.73
N PHE A 31 5.31 17.10 7.85
CA PHE A 31 5.01 15.68 7.90
C PHE A 31 3.74 15.34 7.11
N THR A 32 2.71 16.19 7.18
CA THR A 32 1.47 16.02 6.40
C THR A 32 1.75 16.13 4.90
N LEU A 33 2.58 17.09 4.48
CA LEU A 33 2.97 17.25 3.09
C LEU A 33 3.74 16.02 2.59
N LEU A 34 4.68 15.50 3.38
CA LEU A 34 5.42 14.27 3.06
C LEU A 34 4.47 13.08 2.87
N TRP A 35 3.52 12.89 3.80
CA TRP A 35 2.52 11.84 3.72
C TRP A 35 1.62 12.00 2.48
N LEU A 36 1.19 13.22 2.19
CA LEU A 36 0.36 13.53 1.01
C LEU A 36 1.12 13.24 -0.28
N THR A 37 2.41 13.60 -0.37
CA THR A 37 3.25 13.27 -1.53
C THR A 37 3.38 11.77 -1.73
N ALA A 38 3.67 11.01 -0.67
CA ALA A 38 3.78 9.56 -0.75
C ALA A 38 2.46 8.89 -1.16
N ALA A 39 1.34 9.36 -0.60
CA ALA A 39 0.02 8.85 -0.94
C ALA A 39 -0.31 9.11 -2.42
N ILE A 40 -0.05 10.31 -2.95
CA ILE A 40 -0.29 10.64 -4.36
C ILE A 40 0.61 9.79 -5.27
N GLN A 41 1.89 9.63 -4.93
CA GLN A 41 2.83 8.81 -5.71
C GLN A 41 2.36 7.36 -5.84
N GLN A 42 1.79 6.79 -4.78
CA GLN A 42 1.23 5.43 -4.84
C GLN A 42 0.09 5.29 -5.86
N PHE A 43 -0.66 6.37 -6.14
CA PHE A 43 -1.73 6.36 -7.13
C PHE A 43 -1.28 6.75 -8.54
N GLU A 44 -0.22 7.57 -8.68
CA GLU A 44 0.32 7.96 -9.99
C GLU A 44 1.22 6.88 -10.59
N ASP A 45 2.03 6.22 -9.77
CA ASP A 45 2.98 5.20 -10.16
C ASP A 45 2.63 3.88 -9.46
N ASP A 46 1.54 3.22 -9.87
CA ASP A 46 1.36 1.80 -9.53
C ASP A 46 2.14 0.95 -10.56
N PRO A 47 3.40 0.55 -10.26
CA PRO A 47 4.21 -0.20 -11.20
C PRO A 47 3.64 -1.60 -11.49
N VAL A 48 2.65 -2.06 -10.70
CA VAL A 48 2.03 -3.36 -10.89
C VAL A 48 0.67 -3.32 -11.56
N GLU A 49 0.10 -2.13 -11.79
CA GLU A 49 -1.16 -1.97 -12.52
C GLU A 49 -1.07 -2.58 -13.92
N ALA A 50 0.02 -2.33 -14.65
CA ALA A 50 0.25 -2.91 -15.98
C ALA A 50 0.38 -4.44 -15.97
N PHE A 51 0.66 -5.04 -14.81
CA PHE A 51 0.79 -6.49 -14.67
C PHE A 51 -0.52 -7.18 -14.27
N ILE A 52 -1.59 -6.43 -13.95
CA ILE A 52 -2.91 -7.01 -13.65
C ILE A 52 -3.41 -7.79 -14.88
N GLY A 53 -3.57 -9.11 -14.71
CA GLY A 53 -4.00 -10.00 -15.79
C GLY A 53 -2.93 -10.32 -16.84
N SER A 54 -1.68 -9.87 -16.66
CA SER A 54 -0.58 -10.15 -17.59
C SER A 54 -0.02 -11.57 -17.50
N VAL A 55 -0.29 -12.27 -16.38
CA VAL A 55 0.14 -13.65 -16.16
C VAL A 55 -0.98 -14.59 -16.59
N ASP A 56 -0.79 -15.24 -17.74
CA ASP A 56 -1.60 -16.39 -18.14
C ASP A 56 -1.02 -17.64 -17.48
N SER A 57 -1.66 -18.08 -16.39
CA SER A 57 -1.26 -19.32 -15.68
C SER A 57 -1.78 -20.58 -16.38
N GLY A 58 -2.68 -20.46 -17.36
CA GLY A 58 -3.43 -21.61 -17.90
C GLY A 58 -4.40 -22.26 -16.89
N ILE A 59 -4.54 -21.69 -15.68
CA ILE A 59 -5.40 -22.18 -14.60
C ILE A 59 -6.61 -21.24 -14.49
N PRO A 60 -7.78 -21.63 -15.01
CA PRO A 60 -8.92 -20.72 -15.21
C PRO A 60 -9.59 -20.23 -13.92
N ASP A 61 -9.39 -20.92 -12.79
CA ASP A 61 -9.98 -20.63 -11.48
C ASP A 61 -8.93 -20.22 -10.42
N TRP A 62 -7.70 -19.93 -10.84
CA TRP A 62 -6.58 -19.61 -9.94
C TRP A 62 -6.92 -18.50 -8.94
N THR A 63 -7.64 -17.46 -9.34
CA THR A 63 -8.00 -16.35 -8.45
C THR A 63 -9.00 -16.74 -7.36
N GLN A 64 -9.83 -17.76 -7.60
CA GLN A 64 -10.84 -18.25 -6.65
C GLN A 64 -10.28 -19.35 -5.74
N GLU A 65 -9.44 -20.22 -6.30
CA GLU A 65 -8.93 -21.42 -5.63
C GLU A 65 -7.45 -21.30 -5.24
N ASN A 66 -6.90 -20.07 -5.18
CA ASN A 66 -5.47 -19.83 -4.98
C ASN A 66 -4.92 -20.54 -3.73
N ASP A 67 -5.66 -20.48 -2.62
CA ASP A 67 -5.27 -21.11 -1.35
C ASP A 67 -5.16 -22.63 -1.46
N ARG A 68 -6.08 -23.25 -2.21
CA ARG A 68 -6.08 -24.71 -2.46
C ARG A 68 -4.86 -25.11 -3.26
N TYR A 69 -4.60 -24.42 -4.38
CA TYR A 69 -3.46 -24.72 -5.23
C TYR A 69 -2.11 -24.50 -4.52
N LEU A 70 -1.98 -23.44 -3.72
CA LEU A 70 -0.80 -23.21 -2.89
C LEU A 70 -0.63 -24.31 -1.84
N GLY A 71 -1.71 -24.73 -1.19
CA GLY A 71 -1.71 -25.82 -0.21
C GLY A 71 -1.31 -27.17 -0.81
N GLU A 72 -1.87 -27.54 -1.96
CA GLU A 72 -1.52 -28.77 -2.69
C GLU A 72 -0.03 -28.79 -3.07
N ASN A 73 0.51 -27.67 -3.56
CA ASN A 73 1.90 -27.57 -3.96
C ASN A 73 2.87 -27.70 -2.76
N LEU A 74 2.52 -27.13 -1.60
CA LEU A 74 3.31 -27.26 -0.37
C LEU A 74 3.38 -28.70 0.13
N ILE A 75 2.28 -29.46 0.01
CA ILE A 75 2.24 -30.88 0.38
C ILE A 75 3.10 -31.69 -0.58
N GLN A 76 2.93 -31.51 -1.90
CA GLN A 76 3.73 -32.22 -2.90
C GLN A 76 5.23 -31.93 -2.76
N SER A 77 5.61 -30.68 -2.57
CA SER A 77 7.02 -30.29 -2.41
C SER A 77 7.66 -30.85 -1.13
N HIS A 78 6.84 -31.18 -0.12
CA HIS A 78 7.30 -31.81 1.12
C HIS A 78 7.45 -33.34 0.97
N GLU A 79 6.65 -33.97 0.12
CA GLU A 79 6.70 -35.42 -0.15
C GLU A 79 7.81 -35.81 -1.16
N GLU A 80 8.31 -34.85 -1.94
CA GLU A 80 9.43 -35.04 -2.88
C GLU A 80 10.83 -34.82 -2.25
N LEU A 81 10.91 -34.49 -0.96
CA LEU A 81 12.14 -34.36 -0.15
C LEU A 81 12.41 -35.61 0.70
#